data_AF-A0A285EB87-F1
#
_entry.id   AF-A0A285EB87-F1
#
_cell.length_a   1.000
_cell.length_b   1.000
_cell.length_c   1.000
_cell.angle_alpha   90.00
_cell.angle_beta   90.00
_cell.angle_gamma   90.00
#
_symmetry.space_group_name_H-M   'P 1'
#
loop_
_entity.id
_entity.type
_entity.pdbx_description
1 polymer ?
#
loop_
_entity_poly.entity_id
_entity_poly.type
_entity_poly.pdbx_seq_one_letter_code
_entity_poly.pdbx_strand_id
1 'polypeptide(L)'
;MDPSELLRTAATRLETLAARTTPGDWRTAGLLATRPEVVATLAGGGTEHVAEARAATGTWIAALSPALAAPLAAWLRAAADDPVTPEAEAFARALLSRLG
;
A
#
# COMPACT_ATOMS: atom_id res chain seq x y z
N MET A 1 14.39 10.38 -16.18
CA MET A 1 13.39 9.31 -16.28
C MET A 1 12.17 9.90 -16.97
N ASP A 2 11.70 9.24 -18.02
CA ASP A 2 10.45 9.60 -18.69
C ASP A 2 9.25 9.41 -17.72
N PRO A 3 8.19 10.24 -17.76
CA PRO A 3 7.04 10.06 -16.86
C PRO A 3 6.40 8.67 -16.94
N SER A 4 6.34 8.06 -18.13
CA SER A 4 5.78 6.70 -18.29
C SER A 4 6.70 5.65 -17.65
N GLU A 5 8.01 5.79 -17.82
CA GLU A 5 9.03 4.96 -17.15
C GLU A 5 8.95 5.10 -15.61
N LEU A 6 8.67 6.30 -15.11
CA LEU A 6 8.50 6.59 -13.69
C LEU A 6 7.31 5.82 -13.09
N LEU A 7 6.15 5.84 -13.77
CA LEU A 7 4.95 5.12 -13.35
C LEU A 7 5.19 3.59 -13.35
N ARG A 8 5.80 3.05 -14.41
CA ARG A 8 6.13 1.60 -14.49
C ARG A 8 7.14 1.17 -13.40
N THR A 9 8.10 2.03 -13.08
CA THR A 9 9.05 1.81 -11.99
C THR A 9 8.34 1.80 -10.64
N ALA A 10 7.45 2.76 -10.40
CA ALA A 10 6.64 2.84 -9.19
C ALA A 10 5.75 1.59 -9.01
N ALA A 11 5.10 1.13 -10.07
CA ALA A 11 4.28 -0.09 -10.08
C ALA A 11 5.10 -1.31 -9.66
N THR A 12 6.27 -1.49 -10.26
CA THR A 12 7.17 -2.63 -9.99
C THR A 12 7.68 -2.62 -8.54
N ARG A 13 8.09 -1.46 -8.03
CA ARG A 13 8.57 -1.34 -6.65
C ARG A 13 7.45 -1.55 -5.63
N LEU A 14 6.23 -1.11 -5.94
CA LEU A 14 5.06 -1.33 -5.10
C LEU A 14 4.73 -2.82 -4.97
N GLU A 15 4.70 -3.56 -6.07
CA GLU A 15 4.50 -5.02 -6.06
C GLU A 15 5.62 -5.75 -5.31
N THR A 16 6.87 -5.32 -5.52
CA THR A 16 8.02 -5.88 -4.80
C THR A 16 7.91 -5.67 -3.30
N LEU A 17 7.46 -4.50 -2.84
CA LEU A 17 7.20 -4.24 -1.42
C LEU A 17 6.06 -5.14 -0.91
N ALA A 18 4.96 -5.25 -1.66
CA ALA A 18 3.81 -6.04 -1.25
C ALA A 18 4.15 -7.53 -1.10
N ALA A 19 4.95 -8.08 -2.01
CA ALA A 19 5.38 -9.48 -1.99
C ALA A 19 6.16 -9.88 -0.73
N ARG A 20 6.79 -8.91 -0.03
CA ARG A 20 7.54 -9.14 1.22
C ARG A 20 6.83 -8.64 2.48
N THR A 21 5.56 -8.22 2.36
CA THR A 21 4.77 -7.67 3.47
C THR A 21 3.71 -8.68 3.91
N THR A 22 3.37 -8.72 5.21
CA THR A 22 2.36 -9.65 5.76
C THR A 22 1.06 -9.59 4.95
N PRO A 23 0.62 -10.70 4.31
CA PRO A 23 -0.57 -10.73 3.48
C PRO A 23 -1.85 -10.76 4.33
N GLY A 24 -3.00 -10.77 3.67
CA GLY A 24 -4.30 -10.95 4.32
C GLY A 24 -5.07 -9.64 4.52
N ASP A 25 -6.22 -9.75 5.17
CA ASP A 25 -7.12 -8.64 5.44
C ASP A 25 -6.69 -7.92 6.72
N TRP A 26 -6.16 -6.71 6.57
CA TRP A 26 -5.66 -5.91 7.69
C TRP A 26 -6.83 -5.16 8.34
N ARG A 27 -7.03 -5.36 9.63
CA ARG A 27 -8.10 -4.72 10.41
C ARG A 27 -7.54 -4.06 11.65
N THR A 28 -8.14 -2.94 12.02
CA THR A 28 -7.91 -2.34 13.34
C THR A 28 -8.56 -3.19 14.42
N ALA A 29 -7.81 -3.57 15.44
CA ALA A 29 -8.24 -4.33 16.61
C ALA A 29 -7.87 -3.59 17.91
N GLY A 30 -8.37 -4.09 19.04
CA GLY A 30 -8.18 -3.49 20.36
C GLY A 30 -9.32 -2.54 20.77
N LEU A 31 -9.54 -2.41 22.09
CA LEU A 31 -10.52 -1.47 22.65
C LEU A 31 -9.96 -0.06 22.55
N LEU A 32 -10.80 0.93 22.22
CA LEU A 32 -10.47 2.36 22.08
C LEU A 32 -9.73 2.98 23.30
N ALA A 33 -9.68 2.27 24.44
CA ALA A 33 -9.00 2.67 25.66
C ALA A 33 -7.53 2.16 25.79
N THR A 34 -7.10 1.22 24.95
CA THR A 34 -5.71 0.71 24.85
C THR A 34 -5.16 0.99 23.45
N ARG A 35 -3.83 0.99 23.28
CA ARG A 35 -3.18 1.33 22.00
C ARG A 35 -3.80 0.47 20.88
N PRO A 36 -4.47 1.05 19.87
CA PRO A 36 -5.09 0.26 18.81
C PRO A 36 -4.02 -0.50 18.02
N GLU A 37 -4.37 -1.72 17.63
CA GLU A 37 -3.50 -2.61 16.88
C GLU A 37 -4.02 -2.77 15.45
N VAL A 38 -3.14 -3.11 14.52
CA VAL A 38 -3.49 -3.56 13.18
C VAL A 38 -3.12 -5.02 13.09
N VAL A 39 -4.11 -5.85 12.77
CA VAL A 39 -3.98 -7.31 12.71
C VAL A 39 -4.37 -7.78 11.32
N ALA A 40 -3.53 -8.63 10.71
CA ALA A 40 -3.83 -9.29 9.46
C ALA A 40 -4.62 -10.58 9.73
N THR A 41 -5.72 -10.79 9.00
CA THR A 41 -6.44 -12.06 8.96
C THR A 41 -6.02 -12.82 7.70
N LEU A 42 -5.41 -13.98 7.88
CA LEU A 42 -4.90 -14.84 6.82
C LEU A 42 -6.02 -15.75 6.27
N ALA A 43 -5.88 -16.20 5.03
CA ALA A 43 -6.88 -17.07 4.38
C ALA A 43 -7.15 -18.40 5.12
N GLY A 44 -6.20 -18.85 5.94
CA GLY A 44 -6.34 -20.03 6.82
C GLY A 44 -6.98 -19.75 8.19
N GLY A 45 -7.49 -18.53 8.42
CA GLY A 45 -8.09 -18.12 9.69
C GLY A 45 -7.10 -17.72 10.79
N GLY A 46 -5.79 -17.84 10.53
CA GLY A 46 -4.74 -17.33 11.41
C GLY A 46 -4.71 -15.80 11.42
N THR A 47 -4.25 -15.22 12.53
CA THR A 47 -4.07 -13.78 12.68
C THR A 47 -2.62 -13.42 12.99
N GLU A 48 -2.13 -12.34 12.42
CA GLU A 48 -0.79 -11.82 12.68
C GLU A 48 -0.84 -10.34 13.05
N HIS A 49 -0.15 -9.95 14.13
CA HIS A 49 -0.04 -8.55 14.51
C HIS A 49 0.93 -7.82 13.57
N VAL A 50 0.45 -6.76 12.92
CA VAL A 50 1.19 -6.00 11.91
C VAL A 50 1.79 -4.72 12.50
N ALA A 51 1.01 -3.97 13.27
CA ALA A 51 1.44 -2.68 13.80
C ALA A 51 0.67 -2.26 15.05
N GLU A 52 1.36 -1.66 16.00
CA GLU A 52 0.74 -0.85 17.05
C GLU A 52 0.54 0.57 16.51
N ALA A 53 -0.67 1.12 16.64
CA ALA A 53 -1.06 2.38 16.03
C ALA A 53 -1.65 3.37 17.05
N ARG A 54 -1.64 4.66 16.69
CA ARG A 54 -2.48 5.66 17.36
C ARG A 54 -3.90 5.58 16.81
N ALA A 55 -4.89 5.99 17.60
CA ALA A 55 -6.32 5.85 17.28
C ALA A 55 -6.70 6.32 15.86
N ALA A 56 -6.16 7.45 15.40
CA ALA A 56 -6.46 7.97 14.06
C ALA A 56 -5.61 7.37 12.92
N THR A 57 -4.54 6.63 13.22
CA THR A 57 -3.57 6.13 12.23
C THR A 57 -3.85 4.67 11.85
N GLY A 58 -4.45 3.88 12.74
CA GLY A 58 -4.77 2.47 12.47
C GLY A 58 -5.62 2.29 11.21
N THR A 59 -6.62 3.14 11.01
CA THR A 59 -7.48 3.12 9.82
C THR A 59 -6.69 3.36 8.53
N TRP A 60 -5.72 4.30 8.53
CA TRP A 60 -4.88 4.56 7.37
C TRP A 60 -4.00 3.36 7.02
N ILE A 61 -3.40 2.71 8.03
CA ILE A 61 -2.55 1.54 7.84
C ILE A 61 -3.36 0.36 7.29
N ALA A 62 -4.54 0.09 7.86
CA ALA A 62 -5.41 -0.98 7.40
C ALA A 62 -5.92 -0.75 5.97
N ALA A 63 -6.35 0.49 5.67
CA ALA A 63 -6.86 0.85 4.34
C ALA A 63 -5.79 0.78 3.25
N LEU A 64 -4.55 1.21 3.54
CA LEU A 64 -3.41 1.17 2.61
C LEU A 64 -2.56 -0.10 2.73
N SER A 65 -3.17 -1.20 3.15
CA SER A 65 -2.51 -2.51 3.29
C SER A 65 -2.01 -3.06 1.93
N PRO A 66 -1.16 -4.10 1.94
CA PRO A 66 -0.64 -4.72 0.71
C PRO A 66 -1.71 -5.20 -0.27
N ALA A 67 -2.95 -5.40 0.18
CA ALA A 67 -4.08 -5.77 -0.67
C ALA A 67 -4.34 -4.76 -1.81
N LEU A 68 -3.99 -3.48 -1.63
CA LEU A 68 -4.11 -2.46 -2.68
C LEU A 68 -2.95 -2.45 -3.69
N ALA A 69 -1.86 -3.18 -3.44
CA ALA A 69 -0.67 -3.08 -4.27
C ALA A 69 -0.91 -3.52 -5.72
N ALA A 70 -1.57 -4.67 -5.92
CA ALA A 70 -1.89 -5.18 -7.26
C ALA A 70 -2.79 -4.24 -8.07
N PRO A 71 -3.97 -3.79 -7.57
CA PRO A 71 -4.81 -2.86 -8.33
C PRO A 71 -4.13 -1.50 -8.56
N LEU A 72 -3.35 -0.98 -7.60
CA LEU A 72 -2.62 0.28 -7.79
C LEU A 72 -1.48 0.15 -8.82
N ALA A 73 -0.74 -0.97 -8.80
CA ALA A 73 0.29 -1.23 -9.80
C ALA A 73 -0.29 -1.40 -11.21
N ALA A 74 -1.45 -2.07 -11.32
CA ALA A 74 -2.19 -2.16 -12.59
C ALA A 74 -2.63 -0.76 -13.09
N TRP A 75 -3.18 0.08 -12.20
CA TRP A 75 -3.55 1.45 -12.53
C TRP A 75 -2.36 2.28 -13.00
N LEU A 76 -1.21 2.20 -12.31
CA LEU A 76 0.02 2.90 -12.71
C LEU A 76 0.52 2.46 -14.09
N ARG A 77 0.42 1.17 -14.42
CA ARG A 77 0.81 0.67 -15.75
C ARG A 77 -0.12 1.17 -16.84
N ALA A 78 -1.43 1.11 -16.61
CA ALA A 78 -2.41 1.64 -17.55
C ALA A 78 -2.22 3.15 -17.77
N ALA A 79 -2.00 3.92 -16.70
CA ALA A 79 -1.73 5.35 -16.78
C ALA A 79 -0.41 5.70 -17.48
N ALA A 80 0.50 4.74 -17.66
CA ALA A 80 1.75 4.91 -18.40
C ALA A 80 1.62 4.60 -19.91
N ASP A 81 0.49 4.02 -20.33
CA ASP A 81 0.21 3.70 -21.75
C ASP A 81 -0.54 4.86 -22.44
N ASP A 82 -1.08 5.80 -21.66
CA ASP A 82 -1.70 7.05 -22.09
C ASP A 82 -0.78 8.26 -21.83
N PRO A 83 -1.08 9.46 -22.37
CA PRO A 83 -0.43 10.69 -21.94
C PRO A 83 -0.51 10.86 -20.41
N VAL A 84 0.65 10.83 -19.75
CA VAL A 84 0.74 10.86 -18.28
C VAL A 84 0.21 12.19 -17.75
N THR A 85 -0.77 12.10 -16.85
CA THR A 85 -1.30 13.31 -16.19
C THR A 85 -0.35 13.79 -15.10
N PRO A 86 -0.35 15.11 -14.78
CA PRO A 86 0.49 15.65 -13.71
C PRO A 86 0.26 14.99 -12.34
N GLU A 87 -0.97 14.55 -12.05
CA GLU A 87 -1.33 13.90 -10.79
C GLU A 87 -0.74 12.49 -10.69
N ALA A 88 -0.78 11.73 -11.78
CA ALA A 88 -0.19 10.40 -11.83
C ALA A 88 1.33 10.47 -11.68
N GLU A 89 1.97 11.45 -12.33
CA GLU A 89 3.39 11.71 -12.17
C GLU A 89 3.73 12.13 -10.72
N ALA A 90 2.97 13.06 -10.13
CA ALA A 90 3.17 13.52 -8.77
C ALA A 90 3.04 12.37 -7.75
N PHE A 91 2.04 11.50 -7.94
CA PHE A 91 1.87 10.29 -7.14
C PHE A 91 3.07 9.35 -7.26
N ALA A 92 3.51 9.05 -8.49
CA ALA A 92 4.65 8.15 -8.72
C ALA A 92 5.95 8.70 -8.09
N ARG A 93 6.20 10.02 -8.21
CA ARG A 93 7.34 10.68 -7.53
C ARG A 93 7.25 10.55 -6.01
N ALA A 94 6.08 10.81 -5.45
CA ALA A 94 5.85 10.73 -4.01
C ALA A 94 5.98 9.29 -3.48
N LEU A 95 5.53 8.30 -4.25
CA LEU A 95 5.67 6.90 -3.89
C LEU A 95 7.13 6.47 -3.94
N LEU A 96 7.84 6.75 -5.04
CA LEU A 96 9.24 6.35 -5.20
C LEU A 96 10.16 6.99 -4.15
N SER A 97 9.93 8.25 -3.78
CA SER A 97 10.73 8.90 -2.73
C SER A 97 10.59 8.25 -1.35
N ARG A 98 9.46 7.55 -1.10
CA ARG A 98 9.21 6.80 0.14
C ARG A 98 9.70 5.35 0.08
N LEU A 99 9.76 4.77 -1.12
CA LEU A 99 10.16 3.37 -1.31
C LEU A 99 11.69 3.17 -1.30
N GLY A 100 12.48 4.22 -1.51
CA GLY A 100 13.95 4.16 -1.58
C GLY A 100 14.42 3.63 -2.93
#